data_AF-A0A2P4QVM5-F1
#
_entry.id   AF-A0A2P4QVM5-F1
#
_cell.length_a   1.000
_cell.length_b   1.000
_cell.length_c   1.000
_cell.angle_alpha   90.00
_cell.angle_beta   90.00
_cell.angle_gamma   90.00
#
_symmetry.space_group_name_H-M   'P 1'
#
loop_
_entity.id
_entity.type
_entity.pdbx_description
1 polymer ?
#
loop_
_entity_poly.entity_id
_entity_poly.type
_entity_poly.pdbx_seq_one_letter_code
_entity_poly.pdbx_strand_id
1 'polypeptide(L)'
;MSLDSRSNIFTKSNLVYTPLSITIAHILNFIINSPLSTWKEFPPKLPNSVYSSVFFTPLLLFISLTFEPIQTRKRFYTLLSLALLIISIPIINRKKDYPPSLQSNFVTINMLLSLKMALFLKINRTFLDQKNLDQKKEFKSFISTLFNWRPDSYIIPPVSKNSNEKENPSIIKSPTTSQINKILINRSIIIIAKYLFLELGVFTLLILTNYKVEIPEKAYQIRLIEFFTNGILPFTISSMGLYLNFKGVIYLWLSLNYDVITFIVAIIYRFIFCKSILIQSGILTPSEYASLEEWIITFLFNTKHLFNAPLISSSPREFWSIRWHLLLNESLKELGYLPINNLFSTIFSKKIANIMGVLGSFGISGLIHEYYLITNFNIWTEHKRNPDHENIRKSHRKNNKNRKTNQESHKKDRHKKEKALKTENIPIVPRNPILCYPKKNNKYITDKAKFTMSAHGTCKECNQENTCGGFGIVFSANWTDGYISKWNKKGQIWKRKGQQMNVALKSLKNSENVTQEFIKEITLHHKIEDVDSFIVRFYGVTQDPKTKNYMMILDYADHGSLRKHLNTNYNKLNWDDKLRDLWRIAVGIEKIHEKGLIHRDLHTGNILSFSYK
;
A
#
# COMPACT_ATOMS: atom_id res chain seq x y z
N MET A 1 27.83 -61.48 -3.55
CA MET A 1 27.64 -60.02 -3.71
C MET A 1 26.46 -59.61 -2.84
N SER A 2 26.72 -58.89 -1.74
CA SER A 2 25.69 -58.44 -0.80
C SER A 2 24.81 -57.34 -1.41
N LEU A 3 23.63 -57.15 -0.84
CA LEU A 3 22.67 -56.08 -1.17
C LEU A 3 23.24 -54.64 -1.03
N ASP A 4 24.49 -54.47 -0.60
CA ASP A 4 25.14 -53.18 -0.33
C ASP A 4 25.65 -52.44 -1.58
N SER A 5 25.48 -53.01 -2.77
CA SER A 5 25.96 -52.42 -4.03
C SER A 5 24.91 -51.61 -4.81
N ARG A 6 23.76 -51.25 -4.21
CA ARG A 6 22.92 -50.21 -4.81
C ARG A 6 23.66 -48.88 -4.72
N SER A 7 24.19 -48.44 -5.87
CA SER A 7 24.57 -47.05 -6.06
C SER A 7 23.41 -46.16 -5.63
N ASN A 8 23.57 -45.47 -4.50
CA ASN A 8 22.60 -44.48 -4.05
C ASN A 8 22.66 -43.29 -5.03
N ILE A 9 21.96 -43.45 -6.16
CA ILE A 9 21.77 -42.41 -7.18
C ILE A 9 21.24 -41.12 -6.52
N PHE A 10 20.52 -41.25 -5.40
CA PHE A 10 19.94 -40.16 -4.60
C PHE A 10 20.72 -39.84 -3.32
N THR A 11 22.01 -39.50 -3.43
CA THR A 11 22.68 -38.79 -2.31
C THR A 11 22.25 -37.31 -2.29
N LYS A 12 22.19 -36.69 -1.11
CA LYS A 12 21.88 -35.25 -0.91
C LYS A 12 22.74 -34.34 -1.79
N SER A 13 23.98 -34.76 -2.05
CA SER A 13 24.94 -34.19 -2.98
C SER A 13 24.47 -34.27 -4.45
N ASN A 14 24.04 -35.43 -4.93
CA ASN A 14 23.69 -35.63 -6.35
C ASN A 14 22.48 -34.78 -6.79
N LEU A 15 21.52 -34.55 -5.90
CA LEU A 15 20.33 -33.70 -6.15
C LEU A 15 20.67 -32.23 -6.44
N VAL A 16 21.82 -31.74 -5.98
CA VAL A 16 22.26 -30.35 -6.21
C VAL A 16 23.41 -30.29 -7.21
N TYR A 17 24.37 -31.22 -7.14
CA TYR A 17 25.52 -31.20 -8.04
C TYR A 17 25.15 -31.51 -9.49
N THR A 18 24.18 -32.40 -9.73
CA THR A 18 23.75 -32.71 -11.11
C THR A 18 23.15 -31.48 -11.82
N PRO A 19 22.13 -30.79 -11.28
CA PRO A 19 21.62 -29.58 -11.91
C PRO A 19 22.66 -28.45 -11.92
N LEU A 20 23.53 -28.34 -10.90
CA LEU A 20 24.61 -27.36 -10.89
C LEU A 20 25.57 -27.56 -12.06
N SER A 21 26.07 -28.79 -12.25
CA SER A 21 26.96 -29.15 -13.38
C SER A 21 26.31 -28.89 -14.73
N ILE A 22 25.01 -29.19 -14.88
CA ILE A 22 24.26 -28.90 -16.11
C ILE A 22 24.20 -27.39 -16.37
N THR A 23 23.86 -26.58 -15.36
CA THR A 23 23.79 -25.11 -15.55
C THR A 23 25.16 -24.51 -15.86
N ILE A 24 26.23 -24.98 -15.22
CA ILE A 24 27.60 -24.54 -15.50
C ILE A 24 28.02 -24.94 -16.92
N ALA A 25 27.79 -26.19 -17.32
CA ALA A 25 28.12 -26.66 -18.66
C ALA A 25 27.36 -25.87 -19.74
N HIS A 26 26.08 -25.55 -19.50
CA HIS A 26 25.29 -24.73 -20.42
C HIS A 26 25.88 -23.31 -20.56
N ILE A 27 26.23 -22.68 -19.44
CA ILE A 27 26.84 -21.33 -19.45
C ILE A 27 28.19 -21.37 -20.18
N LEU A 28 29.06 -22.34 -19.87
CA LEU A 28 30.37 -22.47 -20.51
C LEU A 28 30.25 -22.74 -22.01
N ASN A 29 29.35 -23.65 -22.41
CA ASN A 29 29.08 -23.94 -23.81
C ASN A 29 28.58 -22.70 -24.57
N PHE A 30 27.74 -21.87 -23.92
CA PHE A 30 27.34 -20.59 -24.51
C PHE A 30 28.51 -19.62 -24.63
N ILE A 31 29.33 -19.45 -23.58
CA ILE A 31 30.48 -18.54 -23.60
C ILE A 31 31.44 -18.91 -24.74
N ILE A 32 31.80 -20.20 -24.85
CA ILE A 32 32.75 -20.71 -25.85
C ILE A 32 32.24 -20.50 -27.28
N ASN A 33 30.94 -20.75 -27.52
CA ASN A 33 30.36 -20.69 -28.86
C ASN A 33 29.75 -19.33 -29.23
N SER A 34 29.71 -18.38 -28.28
CA SER A 34 29.10 -17.07 -28.51
C SER A 34 29.97 -16.18 -29.40
N PRO A 35 29.40 -15.51 -30.42
CA PRO A 35 30.17 -14.59 -31.24
C PRO A 35 30.58 -13.35 -30.41
N LEU A 36 31.75 -12.78 -30.71
CA LEU A 36 32.30 -11.61 -30.03
C LEU A 36 31.34 -10.40 -30.03
N SER A 37 30.46 -10.31 -31.03
CA SER A 37 29.40 -9.29 -31.13
C SER A 37 28.42 -9.32 -29.95
N THR A 38 28.18 -10.48 -29.35
CA THR A 38 27.30 -10.67 -28.18
C THR A 38 27.76 -9.82 -26.99
N TRP A 39 29.07 -9.66 -26.85
CA TRP A 39 29.73 -9.04 -25.71
C TRP A 39 29.97 -7.53 -25.89
N LYS A 40 29.49 -6.92 -26.98
CA LYS A 40 29.65 -5.48 -27.24
C LYS A 40 28.83 -4.59 -26.30
N GLU A 41 27.75 -5.11 -25.71
CA GLU A 41 26.95 -4.41 -24.71
C GLU A 41 27.08 -5.09 -23.34
N PHE A 42 27.16 -4.29 -22.26
CA PHE A 42 27.17 -4.81 -20.90
C PHE A 42 25.89 -4.45 -20.11
N PRO A 43 25.21 -5.42 -19.48
CA PRO A 43 25.37 -6.86 -19.68
C PRO A 43 24.90 -7.30 -21.09
N PRO A 44 25.42 -8.41 -21.64
CA PRO A 44 24.96 -8.92 -22.92
C PRO A 44 23.50 -9.40 -22.83
N LYS A 45 22.72 -9.31 -23.92
CA LYS A 45 21.39 -9.96 -23.99
C LYS A 45 21.60 -11.46 -24.19
N LEU A 46 21.39 -12.24 -23.14
CA LEU A 46 21.53 -13.69 -23.15
C LEU A 46 20.27 -14.37 -23.71
N PRO A 47 20.38 -15.53 -24.39
CA PRO A 47 19.24 -16.40 -24.64
C PRO A 47 18.50 -16.77 -23.35
N ASN A 48 17.18 -16.99 -23.42
CA ASN A 48 16.34 -17.25 -22.24
C ASN A 48 16.84 -18.44 -21.38
N SER A 49 17.31 -19.51 -22.02
CA SER A 49 17.86 -20.69 -21.34
C SER A 49 19.16 -20.40 -20.59
N VAL A 50 20.03 -19.58 -21.20
CA VAL A 50 21.30 -19.16 -20.61
C VAL A 50 21.06 -18.18 -19.47
N TYR A 51 20.15 -17.22 -19.64
CA TYR A 51 19.74 -16.32 -18.57
C TYR A 51 19.20 -17.09 -17.35
N SER A 52 18.38 -18.12 -17.61
CA SER A 52 17.90 -19.02 -16.56
C SER A 52 19.04 -19.73 -15.85
N SER A 53 20.00 -20.27 -16.60
CA SER A 53 21.17 -20.94 -16.03
C SER A 53 22.00 -19.98 -15.17
N VAL A 54 22.27 -18.77 -15.66
CA VAL A 54 23.01 -17.71 -14.91
C VAL A 54 22.30 -17.38 -13.60
N PHE A 55 20.97 -17.37 -13.56
CA PHE A 55 20.20 -17.17 -12.34
C PHE A 55 20.31 -18.36 -11.36
N PHE A 56 20.15 -19.60 -11.84
CA PHE A 56 20.12 -20.80 -10.98
C PHE A 56 21.50 -21.25 -10.49
N THR A 57 22.59 -21.04 -11.24
CA THR A 57 23.94 -21.46 -10.84
C THR A 57 24.37 -20.91 -9.47
N PRO A 58 24.35 -19.59 -9.18
CA PRO A 58 24.76 -19.08 -7.88
C PRO A 58 23.81 -19.52 -6.75
N LEU A 59 22.52 -19.73 -7.04
CA LEU A 59 21.56 -20.29 -6.09
C LEU A 59 21.91 -21.73 -5.70
N LEU A 60 22.16 -22.59 -6.68
CA LEU A 60 22.56 -23.99 -6.45
C LEU A 60 23.92 -24.07 -5.74
N LEU A 61 24.85 -23.18 -6.06
CA LEU A 61 26.14 -23.09 -5.38
C LEU A 61 25.97 -22.66 -3.91
N PHE A 62 25.11 -21.66 -3.64
CA PHE A 62 24.77 -21.27 -2.27
C PHE A 62 24.21 -22.45 -1.49
N ILE A 63 23.24 -23.17 -2.07
CA ILE A 63 22.63 -24.35 -1.45
C ILE A 63 23.69 -25.41 -1.14
N SER A 64 24.52 -25.78 -2.12
CA SER A 64 25.58 -26.77 -1.96
C SER A 64 26.55 -26.41 -0.82
N LEU A 65 27.01 -25.15 -0.79
CA LEU A 65 27.96 -24.68 0.23
C LEU A 65 27.36 -24.59 1.64
N THR A 66 26.04 -24.65 1.79
CA THR A 66 25.35 -24.62 3.09
C THR A 66 25.01 -26.00 3.65
N PHE A 67 25.46 -27.08 3.00
CA PHE A 67 25.39 -28.42 3.59
C PHE A 67 26.32 -28.59 4.79
N GLU A 68 27.35 -27.77 4.89
CA GLU A 68 28.27 -27.75 6.03
C GLU A 68 28.20 -26.40 6.76
N PRO A 69 28.56 -26.37 8.06
CA PRO A 69 28.51 -25.17 8.88
C PRO A 69 29.42 -24.03 8.42
N ILE A 70 28.99 -22.82 8.74
CA ILE A 70 29.79 -21.60 8.55
C ILE A 70 30.85 -21.52 9.64
N GLN A 71 32.01 -22.14 9.40
CA GLN A 71 33.11 -22.19 10.37
C GLN A 71 34.12 -21.03 10.21
N THR A 72 34.18 -20.39 9.04
CA THR A 72 35.19 -19.37 8.73
C THR A 72 34.58 -18.09 8.20
N ARG A 73 35.25 -16.95 8.46
CA ARG A 73 34.87 -15.64 7.89
C ARG A 73 34.87 -15.68 6.35
N LYS A 74 35.85 -16.35 5.75
CA LYS A 74 35.93 -16.53 4.28
C LYS A 74 34.66 -17.17 3.74
N ARG A 75 34.19 -18.27 4.36
CA ARG A 75 32.96 -18.96 3.95
C ARG A 75 31.72 -18.08 4.12
N PHE A 76 31.63 -17.34 5.21
CA PHE A 76 30.54 -16.38 5.43
C PHE A 76 30.47 -15.34 4.30
N TYR A 77 31.60 -14.71 3.97
CA TYR A 77 31.65 -13.70 2.90
C TYR A 77 31.38 -14.31 1.51
N THR A 78 31.85 -15.53 1.23
CA THR A 78 31.51 -16.23 -0.01
C THR A 78 29.99 -16.42 -0.16
N LEU A 79 29.32 -16.91 0.89
CA LEU A 79 27.87 -17.09 0.87
C LEU A 79 27.12 -15.75 0.78
N LEU A 80 27.59 -14.71 1.46
CA LEU A 80 27.03 -13.36 1.36
C LEU A 80 27.16 -12.81 -0.06
N SER A 81 28.32 -12.97 -0.70
CA SER A 81 28.54 -12.58 -2.09
C SER A 81 27.62 -13.31 -3.06
N LEU A 82 27.39 -14.61 -2.85
CA LEU A 82 26.44 -15.38 -3.66
C LEU A 82 25.00 -14.88 -3.48
N ALA A 83 24.58 -14.60 -2.24
CA ALA A 83 23.25 -14.04 -1.98
C ALA A 83 23.06 -12.68 -2.67
N LEU A 84 24.05 -11.79 -2.59
CA LEU A 84 24.02 -10.49 -3.27
C LEU A 84 24.03 -10.62 -4.80
N LEU A 85 24.80 -11.58 -5.33
CA LEU A 85 24.85 -11.87 -6.76
C LEU A 85 23.47 -12.28 -7.28
N ILE A 86 22.79 -13.21 -6.58
CA ILE A 86 21.44 -13.64 -6.93
C ILE A 86 20.49 -12.44 -6.97
N ILE A 87 20.49 -11.57 -5.95
CA ILE A 87 19.68 -10.33 -5.90
C ILE A 87 19.96 -9.42 -7.10
N SER A 88 21.22 -9.30 -7.51
CA SER A 88 21.63 -8.37 -8.57
C SER A 88 21.25 -8.82 -9.99
N ILE A 89 21.16 -10.14 -10.25
CA ILE A 89 20.98 -10.68 -11.62
C ILE A 89 19.71 -10.13 -12.31
N PRO A 90 18.52 -10.14 -11.68
CA PRO A 90 17.32 -9.56 -12.28
C PRO A 90 17.42 -8.05 -12.49
N ILE A 91 18.11 -7.32 -11.60
CA ILE A 91 18.29 -5.86 -11.70
C ILE A 91 19.17 -5.52 -12.89
N ILE A 92 20.28 -6.23 -13.06
CA ILE A 92 21.27 -6.04 -14.13
C ILE A 92 20.61 -6.30 -15.49
N ASN A 93 19.81 -7.36 -15.59
CA ASN A 93 19.18 -7.79 -16.85
C ASN A 93 17.82 -7.15 -17.15
N ARG A 94 17.33 -6.22 -16.31
CA ARG A 94 15.95 -5.69 -16.41
C ARG A 94 15.61 -4.93 -17.70
N LYS A 95 16.61 -4.42 -18.44
CA LYS A 95 16.43 -3.60 -19.66
C LYS A 95 16.69 -4.36 -20.96
N LYS A 96 16.78 -5.69 -20.90
CA LYS A 96 17.19 -6.52 -22.05
C LYS A 96 16.01 -7.17 -22.77
N ASP A 97 14.78 -6.69 -22.52
CA ASP A 97 13.54 -7.15 -23.14
C ASP A 97 13.35 -8.68 -23.04
N TYR A 98 13.48 -9.22 -21.82
CA TYR A 98 13.13 -10.60 -21.52
C TYR A 98 11.61 -10.78 -21.44
N PRO A 99 11.08 -11.99 -21.73
CA PRO A 99 9.66 -12.28 -21.55
C PRO A 99 9.18 -11.88 -20.14
N PRO A 100 8.05 -11.17 -20.01
CA PRO A 100 7.56 -10.71 -18.71
C PRO A 100 7.35 -11.84 -17.70
N SER A 101 6.89 -12.99 -18.16
CA SER A 101 6.70 -14.19 -17.34
C SER A 101 8.02 -14.68 -16.73
N LEU A 102 9.08 -14.75 -17.53
CA LEU A 102 10.40 -15.23 -17.09
C LEU A 102 11.01 -14.30 -16.03
N GLN A 103 11.04 -13.00 -16.33
CA GLN A 103 11.64 -12.01 -15.45
C GLN A 103 10.84 -11.87 -14.14
N SER A 104 9.51 -11.84 -14.21
CA SER A 104 8.65 -11.78 -13.03
C SER A 104 8.85 -12.99 -12.11
N ASN A 105 8.96 -14.20 -12.69
CA ASN A 105 9.24 -15.41 -11.93
C ASN A 105 10.58 -15.32 -11.19
N PHE A 106 11.66 -14.90 -11.86
CA PHE A 106 12.97 -14.76 -11.21
C PHE A 106 12.98 -13.72 -10.11
N VAL A 107 12.36 -12.55 -10.33
CA VAL A 107 12.25 -11.52 -9.29
C VAL A 107 11.53 -12.07 -8.07
N THR A 108 10.45 -12.82 -8.27
CA THR A 108 9.62 -13.33 -7.19
C THR A 108 10.32 -14.44 -6.41
N ILE A 109 10.94 -15.41 -7.11
CA ILE A 109 11.76 -16.47 -6.49
C ILE A 109 12.89 -15.85 -5.68
N ASN A 110 13.61 -14.91 -6.28
CA ASN A 110 14.75 -14.23 -5.66
C ASN A 110 14.33 -13.46 -4.40
N MET A 111 13.21 -12.74 -4.45
CA MET A 111 12.71 -11.98 -3.31
C MET A 111 12.44 -12.88 -2.08
N LEU A 112 11.84 -14.06 -2.28
CA LEU A 112 11.57 -14.99 -1.20
C LEU A 112 12.84 -15.67 -0.68
N LEU A 113 13.73 -16.10 -1.59
CA LEU A 113 14.96 -16.80 -1.21
C LEU A 113 16.00 -15.87 -0.59
N SER A 114 16.18 -14.65 -1.10
CA SER A 114 17.17 -13.70 -0.60
C SER A 114 16.96 -13.32 0.87
N LEU A 115 15.71 -13.10 1.29
CA LEU A 115 15.38 -12.85 2.70
C LEU A 115 15.72 -14.07 3.57
N LYS A 116 15.43 -15.27 3.08
CA LYS A 116 15.79 -16.52 3.77
C LYS A 116 17.30 -16.72 3.83
N MET A 117 18.03 -16.40 2.77
CA MET A 117 19.50 -16.44 2.75
C MET A 117 20.08 -15.45 3.75
N ALA A 118 19.58 -14.22 3.80
CA ALA A 118 20.00 -13.21 4.76
C ALA A 118 19.72 -13.65 6.21
N LEU A 119 18.53 -14.21 6.47
CA LEU A 119 18.17 -14.75 7.77
C LEU A 119 19.08 -15.93 8.16
N PHE A 120 19.31 -16.86 7.24
CA PHE A 120 20.20 -18.01 7.43
C PHE A 120 21.62 -17.56 7.78
N LEU A 121 22.16 -16.60 7.03
CA LEU A 121 23.48 -16.02 7.27
C LEU A 121 23.53 -15.32 8.62
N LYS A 122 22.49 -14.57 9.00
CA LYS A 122 22.42 -13.88 10.28
C LYS A 122 22.43 -14.87 11.46
N ILE A 123 21.56 -15.88 11.42
CA ILE A 123 21.40 -16.87 12.50
C ILE A 123 22.69 -17.69 12.66
N ASN A 124 23.35 -18.05 11.55
CA ASN A 124 24.57 -18.86 11.58
C ASN A 124 25.86 -18.04 11.69
N ARG A 125 25.78 -16.70 11.78
CA ARG A 125 26.96 -15.83 11.96
C ARG A 125 27.60 -15.98 13.34
N THR A 126 26.80 -16.22 14.38
CA THR A 126 27.22 -16.21 15.79
C THR A 126 28.11 -17.39 16.20
N PHE A 127 28.28 -18.41 15.36
CA PHE A 127 29.24 -19.49 15.59
C PHE A 127 30.71 -19.06 15.40
N LEU A 128 30.96 -17.82 15.00
CA LEU A 128 32.31 -17.22 14.92
C LEU A 128 32.80 -16.65 16.26
N ASP A 129 31.94 -16.55 17.30
CA ASP A 129 32.32 -16.14 18.65
C ASP A 129 32.45 -17.37 19.57
N GLN A 130 33.68 -17.71 19.95
CA GLN A 130 34.05 -18.91 20.73
C GLN A 130 33.37 -19.03 22.12
N LYS A 131 32.63 -18.02 22.60
CA LYS A 131 32.00 -17.99 23.93
C LYS A 131 30.68 -18.77 24.06
N ASN A 132 30.11 -19.28 22.98
CA ASN A 132 28.79 -19.95 22.99
C ASN A 132 28.84 -21.46 22.63
N LEU A 133 30.01 -22.09 22.73
CA LEU A 133 30.22 -23.51 22.41
C LEU A 133 29.38 -24.49 23.27
N ASP A 134 28.91 -24.05 24.45
CA ASP A 134 28.16 -24.91 25.38
C ASP A 134 26.69 -25.13 25.01
N GLN A 135 26.15 -24.37 24.06
CA GLN A 135 24.84 -24.66 23.48
C GLN A 135 25.03 -25.42 22.17
N LYS A 136 24.92 -26.76 22.22
CA LYS A 136 24.77 -27.64 21.04
C LYS A 136 23.49 -27.26 20.26
N LYS A 137 23.50 -26.15 19.53
CA LYS A 137 22.52 -25.87 18.49
C LYS A 137 22.93 -26.67 17.25
N GLU A 138 22.11 -27.65 16.91
CA GLU A 138 22.27 -28.47 15.72
C GLU A 138 22.32 -27.59 14.46
N PHE A 139 23.40 -27.72 13.67
CA PHE A 139 23.56 -26.97 12.43
C PHE A 139 22.57 -27.50 11.38
N LYS A 140 21.60 -26.67 10.99
CA LYS A 140 20.63 -27.00 9.94
C LYS A 140 21.09 -26.42 8.62
N SER A 141 21.11 -27.22 7.55
CA SER A 141 21.40 -26.71 6.20
C SER A 141 20.38 -25.69 5.73
N PHE A 142 20.71 -24.86 4.74
CA PHE A 142 19.77 -23.85 4.22
C PHE A 142 18.46 -24.49 3.74
N ILE A 143 18.51 -25.63 3.05
CA ILE A 143 17.32 -26.37 2.61
C ILE A 143 16.43 -26.72 3.80
N SER A 144 17.00 -27.21 4.91
CA SER A 144 16.24 -27.53 6.12
C SER A 144 15.52 -26.30 6.69
N THR A 145 16.12 -25.12 6.57
CA THR A 145 15.50 -23.86 7.03
C THR A 145 14.33 -23.37 6.16
N LEU A 146 14.21 -23.86 4.91
CA LEU A 146 13.08 -23.52 4.04
C LEU A 146 11.76 -24.12 4.56
N PHE A 147 11.82 -25.29 5.19
CA PHE A 147 10.64 -25.92 5.79
C PHE A 147 10.19 -25.20 7.06
N ASN A 148 11.10 -24.58 7.83
CA ASN A 148 10.76 -23.82 9.04
C ASN A 148 10.27 -22.39 8.75
N TRP A 149 9.42 -22.21 7.74
CA TRP A 149 8.93 -20.89 7.35
C TRP A 149 7.89 -20.28 8.31
N ARG A 150 7.32 -21.10 9.20
CA ARG A 150 6.33 -20.74 10.22
C ARG A 150 6.46 -21.63 11.48
N PRO A 151 7.42 -21.35 12.37
CA PRO A 151 7.51 -22.09 13.63
C PRO A 151 6.27 -21.89 14.53
N ASP A 152 5.63 -20.71 14.47
CA ASP A 152 4.57 -20.31 15.40
C ASP A 152 3.19 -20.09 14.75
N SER A 153 2.93 -20.64 13.55
CA SER A 153 1.66 -20.34 12.88
C SER A 153 0.50 -20.99 13.60
N TYR A 154 -0.20 -20.19 14.42
CA TYR A 154 -1.50 -20.45 15.07
C TYR A 154 -1.92 -21.91 14.92
N ILE A 155 -1.31 -22.78 15.75
CA ILE A 155 -1.89 -24.09 16.03
C ILE A 155 -3.34 -23.78 16.36
N ILE A 156 -4.29 -24.35 15.60
CA ILE A 156 -5.71 -24.10 15.84
C ILE A 156 -5.95 -24.39 17.33
N PRO A 157 -6.20 -23.38 18.18
CA PRO A 157 -6.36 -23.64 19.59
C PRO A 157 -7.61 -24.51 19.74
N PRO A 158 -7.60 -25.55 20.59
CA PRO A 158 -8.82 -26.27 20.92
C PRO A 158 -9.81 -25.22 21.45
N VAL A 159 -10.96 -25.09 20.78
CA VAL A 159 -11.93 -24.03 21.06
C VAL A 159 -12.32 -24.06 22.55
N SER A 160 -12.32 -22.88 23.20
CA SER A 160 -12.81 -22.74 24.57
C SER A 160 -14.27 -23.19 24.64
N LYS A 161 -14.61 -23.99 25.67
CA LYS A 161 -15.87 -24.73 25.93
C LYS A 161 -17.24 -24.04 25.72
N ASN A 162 -17.33 -22.78 25.26
CA ASN A 162 -18.57 -22.01 25.17
C ASN A 162 -19.01 -21.68 23.73
N SER A 163 -18.98 -22.66 22.82
CA SER A 163 -19.68 -22.55 21.54
C SER A 163 -20.29 -23.89 21.16
N ASN A 164 -21.62 -23.93 21.04
CA ASN A 164 -22.42 -25.11 20.70
C ASN A 164 -22.28 -25.51 19.22
N GLU A 165 -21.08 -25.90 18.79
CA GLU A 165 -20.85 -26.60 17.53
C GLU A 165 -19.91 -27.81 17.76
N LYS A 166 -20.43 -29.00 17.43
CA LYS A 166 -19.75 -30.29 17.53
C LYS A 166 -18.72 -30.47 16.42
N GLU A 167 -17.57 -29.80 16.48
CA GLU A 167 -16.35 -30.29 15.82
C GLU A 167 -15.14 -29.91 16.68
N ASN A 168 -14.60 -30.88 17.42
CA ASN A 168 -13.31 -30.75 18.11
C ASN A 168 -12.19 -30.75 17.05
N PRO A 169 -11.37 -29.69 16.89
CA PRO A 169 -10.09 -29.85 16.21
C PRO A 169 -9.11 -30.41 17.24
N SER A 170 -9.15 -31.72 17.46
CA SER A 170 -8.02 -32.40 18.09
C SER A 170 -6.81 -32.26 17.16
N ILE A 171 -5.66 -31.85 17.70
CA ILE A 171 -4.41 -31.75 16.94
C ILE A 171 -4.17 -33.11 16.28
N ILE A 172 -4.15 -33.13 14.95
CA ILE A 172 -3.96 -34.36 14.18
C ILE A 172 -2.49 -34.74 14.29
N LYS A 173 -2.22 -35.93 14.85
CA LYS A 173 -0.88 -36.52 14.95
C LYS A 173 -0.60 -37.56 13.87
N SER A 174 -1.65 -38.18 13.33
CA SER A 174 -1.57 -39.18 12.25
C SER A 174 -2.81 -39.06 11.34
N PRO A 175 -2.70 -38.41 10.18
CA PRO A 175 -3.84 -38.21 9.28
C PRO A 175 -4.21 -39.50 8.55
N THR A 176 -5.52 -39.76 8.45
CA THR A 176 -6.07 -40.88 7.67
C THR A 176 -5.99 -40.62 6.17
N THR A 177 -6.00 -41.70 5.38
CA THR A 177 -6.10 -41.65 3.91
C THR A 177 -7.25 -40.74 3.43
N SER A 178 -8.42 -40.84 4.06
CA SER A 178 -9.60 -40.05 3.70
C SER A 178 -9.39 -38.55 3.93
N GLN A 179 -8.76 -38.18 5.05
CA GLN A 179 -8.44 -36.79 5.37
C GLN A 179 -7.47 -36.17 4.35
N ILE A 180 -6.46 -36.92 3.90
CA ILE A 180 -5.51 -36.47 2.87
C ILE A 180 -6.22 -36.31 1.52
N ASN A 181 -7.03 -37.29 1.12
CA ASN A 181 -7.80 -37.24 -0.13
C ASN A 181 -8.75 -36.03 -0.16
N LYS A 182 -9.39 -35.70 0.97
CA LYS A 182 -10.22 -34.50 1.11
C LYS A 182 -9.43 -33.22 0.87
N ILE A 183 -8.20 -33.12 1.40
CA ILE A 183 -7.31 -31.98 1.11
C ILE A 183 -6.97 -31.93 -0.38
N LEU A 184 -6.58 -33.04 -0.99
CA LEU A 184 -6.22 -33.09 -2.41
C LEU A 184 -7.36 -32.65 -3.32
N ILE A 185 -8.58 -33.15 -3.10
CA ILE A 185 -9.78 -32.78 -3.88
C ILE A 185 -10.14 -31.31 -3.66
N ASN A 186 -10.16 -30.85 -2.41
CA ASN A 186 -10.52 -29.45 -2.13
C ASN A 186 -9.49 -28.48 -2.73
N ARG A 187 -8.20 -28.82 -2.64
CA ARG A 187 -7.12 -27.97 -3.17
C ARG A 187 -7.08 -27.98 -4.69
N SER A 188 -7.34 -29.10 -5.36
CA SER A 188 -7.37 -29.14 -6.83
C SER A 188 -8.43 -28.19 -7.40
N ILE A 189 -9.64 -28.17 -6.81
CA ILE A 189 -10.72 -27.25 -7.23
C ILE A 189 -10.30 -25.78 -7.00
N ILE A 190 -9.75 -25.46 -5.83
CA ILE A 190 -9.30 -24.10 -5.49
C ILE A 190 -8.17 -23.63 -6.41
N ILE A 191 -7.21 -24.50 -6.73
CA ILE A 191 -6.09 -24.20 -7.63
C ILE A 191 -6.62 -23.84 -9.02
N ILE A 192 -7.54 -24.64 -9.58
CA ILE A 192 -8.14 -24.37 -10.90
C ILE A 192 -8.85 -23.01 -10.89
N ALA A 193 -9.68 -22.75 -9.87
CA ALA A 193 -10.39 -21.47 -9.77
C ALA A 193 -9.42 -20.28 -9.67
N LYS A 194 -8.40 -20.35 -8.79
CA LYS A 194 -7.40 -19.28 -8.62
C LYS A 194 -6.55 -19.07 -9.86
N TYR A 195 -6.22 -20.14 -10.58
CA TYR A 195 -5.50 -20.06 -11.84
C TYR A 195 -6.31 -19.26 -12.89
N LEU A 196 -7.60 -19.55 -13.04
CA LEU A 196 -8.47 -18.78 -13.95
C LEU A 196 -8.55 -17.29 -13.58
N PHE A 197 -8.67 -16.97 -12.28
CA PHE A 197 -8.64 -15.57 -11.83
C PHE A 197 -7.27 -14.91 -12.05
N LEU A 198 -6.18 -15.65 -11.89
CA LEU A 198 -4.84 -15.14 -12.15
C LEU A 198 -4.67 -14.80 -13.63
N GLU A 199 -5.12 -15.66 -14.53
CA GLU A 199 -5.13 -15.41 -15.99
C GLU A 199 -5.93 -14.16 -16.33
N LEU A 200 -7.14 -14.02 -15.78
CA LEU A 200 -7.94 -12.81 -15.97
C LEU A 200 -7.23 -11.56 -15.44
N GLY A 201 -6.60 -11.65 -14.26
CA GLY A 201 -5.82 -10.56 -13.66
C GLY A 201 -4.63 -10.15 -14.54
N VAL A 202 -3.84 -11.12 -15.01
CA VAL A 202 -2.71 -10.88 -15.92
C VAL A 202 -3.19 -10.28 -17.25
N PHE A 203 -4.32 -10.74 -17.78
CA PHE A 203 -4.92 -10.16 -18.98
C PHE A 203 -5.32 -8.70 -18.77
N THR A 204 -5.96 -8.36 -17.65
CA THR A 204 -6.28 -6.96 -17.33
C THR A 204 -5.02 -6.11 -17.13
N LEU A 205 -3.96 -6.68 -16.55
CA LEU A 205 -2.67 -6.02 -16.40
C LEU A 205 -2.06 -5.70 -17.78
N LEU A 206 -2.06 -6.66 -18.70
CA LEU A 206 -1.60 -6.48 -20.09
C LEU A 206 -2.36 -5.37 -20.83
N ILE A 207 -3.66 -5.22 -20.57
CA ILE A 207 -4.45 -4.11 -21.12
C ILE A 207 -4.02 -2.79 -20.50
N LEU A 208 -3.88 -2.72 -19.18
CA LEU A 208 -3.48 -1.52 -18.44
C LEU A 208 -2.07 -1.03 -18.80
N THR A 209 -1.18 -1.92 -19.23
CA THR A 209 0.19 -1.55 -19.63
C THR A 209 0.27 -0.94 -21.02
N ASN A 210 -0.83 -0.94 -21.79
CA ASN A 210 -0.93 -0.11 -23.00
C ASN A 210 -0.99 1.39 -22.68
N TYR A 211 -1.27 1.78 -21.43
CA TYR A 211 -1.21 3.16 -20.99
C TYR A 211 0.22 3.53 -20.58
N LYS A 212 0.66 4.74 -20.96
CA LYS A 212 2.00 5.23 -20.64
C LYS A 212 2.12 5.48 -19.14
N VAL A 213 2.83 4.59 -18.45
CA VAL A 213 3.04 4.70 -17.00
C VAL A 213 4.44 5.24 -16.72
N GLU A 214 4.53 6.37 -16.01
CA GLU A 214 5.80 6.95 -15.57
C GLU A 214 6.18 6.40 -14.20
N ILE A 215 7.39 5.83 -14.09
CA ILE A 215 7.99 5.44 -12.80
C ILE A 215 8.44 6.73 -12.09
N PRO A 216 8.04 6.96 -10.84
CA PRO A 216 8.55 8.08 -10.06
C PRO A 216 10.08 7.99 -9.86
N GLU A 217 10.80 9.09 -10.07
CA GLU A 217 12.28 9.11 -10.06
C GLU A 217 12.93 8.93 -8.67
N LYS A 218 12.21 9.22 -7.58
CA LYS A 218 12.74 9.19 -6.20
C LYS A 218 12.49 7.84 -5.55
N ALA A 219 13.29 7.44 -4.55
CA ALA A 219 13.07 6.20 -3.80
C ALA A 219 11.71 6.16 -3.06
N TYR A 220 11.10 4.99 -2.91
CA TYR A 220 9.73 4.86 -2.36
C TYR A 220 9.56 5.53 -0.98
N GLN A 221 10.56 5.39 -0.11
CA GLN A 221 10.55 5.93 1.24
C GLN A 221 10.55 7.47 1.22
N ILE A 222 11.33 8.07 0.30
CA ILE A 222 11.36 9.52 0.09
C ILE A 222 10.01 10.02 -0.42
N ARG A 223 9.39 9.27 -1.35
CA ARG A 223 8.06 9.61 -1.87
C ARG A 223 6.98 9.51 -0.79
N LEU A 224 7.11 8.55 0.12
CA LEU A 224 6.21 8.40 1.25
C LEU A 224 6.33 9.59 2.22
N ILE A 225 7.57 10.03 2.49
CA ILE A 225 7.83 11.21 3.30
C ILE A 225 7.24 12.45 2.62
N GLU A 226 7.49 12.65 1.32
CA GLU A 226 6.92 13.76 0.54
C GLU A 226 5.40 13.73 0.46
N PHE A 227 4.78 12.55 0.49
CA PHE A 227 3.33 12.44 0.62
C PHE A 227 2.84 12.97 1.97
N PHE A 228 3.50 12.59 3.06
CA PHE A 228 3.12 13.06 4.40
C PHE A 228 3.48 14.53 4.66
N THR A 229 4.56 15.04 4.06
CA THR A 229 5.01 16.43 4.29
C THR A 229 4.44 17.42 3.29
N ASN A 230 4.36 17.05 2.01
CA ASN A 230 4.04 17.95 0.90
C ASN A 230 2.73 17.56 0.17
N GLY A 231 2.07 16.46 0.55
CA GLY A 231 0.85 15.98 -0.09
C GLY A 231 1.05 15.41 -1.50
N ILE A 232 2.31 15.22 -1.93
CA ILE A 232 2.64 14.69 -3.26
C ILE A 232 2.39 13.19 -3.25
N LEU A 233 1.46 12.69 -4.07
CA LEU A 233 1.20 11.25 -4.11
C LEU A 233 2.49 10.48 -4.45
N PRO A 234 2.76 9.34 -3.77
CA PRO A 234 3.95 8.56 -4.00
C PRO A 234 3.94 7.83 -5.35
N PHE A 235 2.81 7.87 -6.06
CA PHE A 235 2.54 7.30 -7.36
C PHE A 235 1.67 8.28 -8.16
N THR A 236 1.87 8.37 -9.48
CA THR A 236 0.93 9.05 -10.39
C THR A 236 -0.41 8.31 -10.44
N ILE A 237 -1.52 8.97 -10.77
CA ILE A 237 -2.85 8.31 -10.87
C ILE A 237 -2.82 7.15 -11.88
N SER A 238 -2.11 7.31 -13.00
CA SER A 238 -1.90 6.25 -14.00
C SER A 238 -1.07 5.08 -13.49
N SER A 239 -0.05 5.33 -12.64
CA SER A 239 0.71 4.25 -11.99
C SER A 239 -0.04 3.61 -10.84
N MET A 240 -0.98 4.30 -10.20
CA MET A 240 -1.77 3.77 -9.10
C MET A 240 -2.73 2.66 -9.56
N GLY A 241 -3.43 2.84 -10.69
CA GLY A 241 -4.30 1.81 -11.26
C GLY A 241 -3.53 0.54 -11.65
N LEU A 242 -2.39 0.71 -12.33
CA LEU A 242 -1.48 -0.38 -12.65
C LEU A 242 -0.96 -1.07 -11.38
N TYR A 243 -0.54 -0.28 -10.38
CA TYR A 243 -0.01 -0.77 -9.12
C TYR A 243 -1.05 -1.57 -8.33
N LEU A 244 -2.31 -1.13 -8.27
CA LEU A 244 -3.39 -1.84 -7.59
C LEU A 244 -3.72 -3.16 -8.29
N ASN A 245 -3.81 -3.16 -9.63
CA ASN A 245 -4.05 -4.37 -10.41
C ASN A 245 -2.88 -5.37 -10.25
N PHE A 246 -1.65 -4.87 -10.39
CA PHE A 246 -0.42 -5.63 -10.17
C PHE A 246 -0.35 -6.23 -8.76
N LYS A 247 -0.72 -5.46 -7.73
CA LYS A 247 -0.82 -5.98 -6.36
C LYS A 247 -1.85 -7.10 -6.23
N GLY A 248 -2.99 -6.99 -6.92
CA GLY A 248 -3.99 -8.05 -7.01
C GLY A 248 -3.44 -9.32 -7.68
N VAL A 249 -2.68 -9.16 -8.77
CA VAL A 249 -2.02 -10.27 -9.48
C VAL A 249 -0.98 -10.95 -8.59
N ILE A 250 -0.10 -10.19 -7.92
CA ILE A 250 0.88 -10.75 -6.96
C ILE A 250 0.19 -11.53 -5.85
N TYR A 251 -0.90 -10.98 -5.31
CA TYR A 251 -1.69 -11.66 -4.28
C TYR A 251 -2.22 -13.01 -4.79
N LEU A 252 -2.91 -12.99 -5.94
CA LEU A 252 -3.47 -14.20 -6.54
C LEU A 252 -2.37 -15.23 -6.83
N TRP A 253 -1.22 -14.77 -7.31
CA TRP A 253 -0.05 -15.61 -7.56
C TRP A 253 0.48 -16.24 -6.26
N LEU A 254 0.70 -15.47 -5.19
CA LEU A 254 1.17 -15.99 -3.90
C LEU A 254 0.16 -16.97 -3.29
N SER A 255 -1.11 -16.64 -3.39
CA SER A 255 -2.23 -17.45 -2.92
C SER A 255 -2.31 -18.79 -3.68
N LEU A 256 -2.20 -18.75 -5.01
CA LEU A 256 -2.14 -19.93 -5.88
C LEU A 256 -0.92 -20.80 -5.54
N ASN A 257 0.27 -20.19 -5.45
CA ASN A 257 1.50 -20.92 -5.11
C ASN A 257 1.40 -21.60 -3.75
N TYR A 258 0.75 -20.95 -2.77
CA TYR A 258 0.51 -21.57 -1.46
C TYR A 258 -0.36 -22.83 -1.56
N ASP A 259 -1.45 -22.78 -2.32
CA ASP A 259 -2.30 -23.97 -2.53
C ASP A 259 -1.57 -25.05 -3.33
N VAL A 260 -0.78 -24.69 -4.35
CA VAL A 260 0.05 -25.63 -5.11
C VAL A 260 1.07 -26.32 -4.21
N ILE A 261 1.75 -25.58 -3.34
CA ILE A 261 2.67 -26.16 -2.35
C ILE A 261 1.92 -27.08 -1.40
N THR A 262 0.75 -26.67 -0.90
CA THR A 262 -0.10 -27.51 -0.03
C THR A 262 -0.50 -28.81 -0.72
N PHE A 263 -0.87 -28.74 -1.99
CA PHE A 263 -1.22 -29.88 -2.81
C PHE A 263 -0.03 -30.82 -3.03
N ILE A 264 1.14 -30.29 -3.39
CA ILE A 264 2.38 -31.07 -3.57
C ILE A 264 2.78 -31.74 -2.25
N VAL A 265 2.73 -31.02 -1.13
CA VAL A 265 3.06 -31.57 0.20
C VAL A 265 2.09 -32.68 0.59
N ALA A 266 0.80 -32.54 0.28
CA ALA A 266 -0.19 -33.61 0.50
C ALA A 266 0.08 -34.86 -0.36
N ILE A 267 0.50 -34.68 -1.62
CA ILE A 267 0.94 -35.79 -2.49
C ILE A 267 2.19 -36.46 -1.91
N ILE A 268 3.20 -35.67 -1.54
CA ILE A 268 4.45 -36.18 -0.95
C ILE A 268 4.13 -36.98 0.31
N TYR A 269 3.28 -36.46 1.20
CA TYR A 269 2.88 -37.18 2.39
C TYR A 269 2.20 -38.52 2.03
N ARG A 270 1.24 -38.48 1.09
CA ARG A 270 0.45 -39.64 0.67
C ARG A 270 1.29 -40.78 0.10
N PHE A 271 2.29 -40.47 -0.72
CA PHE A 271 3.02 -41.48 -1.48
C PHE A 271 4.42 -41.78 -0.95
N ILE A 272 5.07 -40.82 -0.28
CA ILE A 272 6.47 -40.93 0.14
C ILE A 272 6.56 -41.24 1.64
N PHE A 273 5.86 -40.48 2.49
CA PHE A 273 5.92 -40.67 3.95
C PHE A 273 5.09 -41.88 4.42
N CYS A 274 3.94 -42.15 3.82
CA CYS A 274 3.18 -43.37 4.16
C CYS A 274 3.92 -44.69 3.87
N LYS A 275 5.05 -44.66 3.15
CA LYS A 275 5.85 -45.85 2.78
C LYS A 275 7.27 -45.87 3.37
N SER A 276 7.65 -44.89 4.19
CA SER A 276 9.00 -44.75 4.79
C SER A 276 10.17 -44.84 3.78
N ILE A 277 9.93 -44.51 2.51
CA ILE A 277 10.90 -44.63 1.41
C ILE A 277 12.16 -43.80 1.68
N LEU A 278 12.01 -42.65 2.34
CA LEU A 278 13.11 -41.71 2.62
C LEU A 278 14.13 -42.26 3.63
N ILE A 279 13.68 -43.08 4.59
CA ILE A 279 14.58 -43.78 5.53
C ILE A 279 15.26 -44.94 4.79
N GLN A 280 14.50 -45.73 4.02
CA GLN A 280 15.02 -46.88 3.27
C GLN A 280 16.06 -46.49 2.21
N SER A 281 15.98 -45.27 1.68
CA SER A 281 16.93 -44.71 0.70
C SER A 281 18.13 -43.98 1.33
N GLY A 282 18.17 -43.84 2.67
CA GLY A 282 19.24 -43.13 3.38
C GLY A 282 19.27 -41.61 3.16
N ILE A 283 18.18 -41.02 2.65
CA ILE A 283 18.10 -39.57 2.36
C ILE A 283 17.93 -38.75 3.65
N LEU A 284 17.20 -39.29 4.62
CA LEU A 284 16.94 -38.65 5.93
C LEU A 284 17.32 -39.60 7.06
N THR A 285 17.88 -39.06 8.14
CA THR A 285 18.01 -39.80 9.39
C THR A 285 16.63 -40.04 10.03
N PRO A 286 16.47 -41.04 10.93
CA PRO A 286 15.20 -41.25 11.61
C PRO A 286 14.67 -40.02 12.36
N SER A 287 15.57 -39.21 12.95
CA SER A 287 15.19 -37.97 13.64
C SER A 287 14.76 -36.87 12.67
N GLU A 288 15.48 -36.70 11.54
CA GLU A 288 15.10 -35.76 10.49
C GLU A 288 13.75 -36.15 9.85
N TYR A 289 13.54 -37.45 9.65
CA TYR A 289 12.29 -37.98 9.13
C TYR A 289 11.12 -37.65 10.05
N ALA A 290 11.23 -37.96 11.35
CA ALA A 290 10.18 -37.68 12.32
C ALA A 290 9.87 -36.19 12.42
N SER A 291 10.90 -35.34 12.44
CA SER A 291 10.72 -33.88 12.47
C SER A 291 10.06 -33.34 11.20
N LEU A 292 10.43 -33.86 10.03
CA LEU A 292 9.82 -33.46 8.76
C LEU A 292 8.39 -33.97 8.63
N GLU A 293 8.11 -35.19 9.10
CA GLU A 293 6.76 -35.75 9.14
C GLU A 293 5.83 -34.91 10.04
N GLU A 294 6.28 -34.60 11.25
CA GLU A 294 5.54 -33.73 12.19
C GLU A 294 5.27 -32.36 11.57
N TRP A 295 6.28 -31.79 10.89
CA TRP A 295 6.13 -30.53 10.18
C TRP A 295 5.09 -30.61 9.06
N ILE A 296 5.11 -31.65 8.23
CA ILE A 296 4.15 -31.83 7.13
C ILE A 296 2.73 -31.95 7.69
N ILE A 297 2.52 -32.77 8.72
CA ILE A 297 1.21 -32.97 9.35
C ILE A 297 0.72 -31.65 9.94
N THR A 298 1.60 -30.94 10.65
CA THR A 298 1.28 -29.64 11.23
C THR A 298 0.90 -28.62 10.15
N PHE A 299 1.69 -28.53 9.08
CA PHE A 299 1.42 -27.64 7.95
C PHE A 299 0.09 -27.95 7.25
N LEU A 300 -0.24 -29.21 7.01
CA LEU A 300 -1.46 -29.60 6.31
C LEU A 300 -2.73 -29.48 7.16
N PHE A 301 -2.65 -29.81 8.45
CA PHE A 301 -3.84 -30.03 9.30
C PHE A 301 -3.93 -29.07 10.48
N ASN A 302 -2.82 -28.76 11.14
CA ASN A 302 -2.84 -28.10 12.43
C ASN A 302 -2.59 -26.59 12.35
N THR A 303 -2.20 -26.07 11.17
CA THR A 303 -1.97 -24.64 10.96
C THR A 303 -3.11 -23.98 10.19
N LYS A 304 -3.48 -22.76 10.61
CA LYS A 304 -4.45 -21.97 9.85
C LYS A 304 -3.90 -21.61 8.48
N HIS A 305 -4.62 -22.04 7.45
CA HIS A 305 -4.27 -21.77 6.05
C HIS A 305 -4.17 -20.26 5.78
N LEU A 306 -3.00 -19.81 5.30
CA LEU A 306 -2.67 -18.38 5.17
C LEU A 306 -3.56 -17.62 4.19
N PHE A 307 -4.24 -18.31 3.28
CA PHE A 307 -5.12 -17.73 2.26
C PHE A 307 -6.53 -18.35 2.26
N ASN A 308 -6.98 -18.97 3.36
CA ASN A 308 -8.34 -19.53 3.44
C ASN A 308 -9.30 -18.38 3.76
N ALA A 309 -10.14 -18.06 2.77
CA ALA A 309 -11.25 -17.12 2.82
C ALA A 309 -10.92 -15.62 3.06
N PRO A 310 -11.54 -14.72 2.28
CA PRO A 310 -12.15 -14.97 0.97
C PRO A 310 -11.08 -15.38 -0.08
N LEU A 311 -11.50 -15.81 -1.29
CA LEU A 311 -10.60 -16.06 -2.43
C LEU A 311 -9.61 -14.89 -2.64
N ILE A 312 -10.05 -13.68 -2.30
CA ILE A 312 -9.29 -12.43 -2.22
C ILE A 312 -9.28 -11.96 -0.76
N SER A 313 -8.22 -11.29 -0.31
CA SER A 313 -8.23 -10.61 1.00
C SER A 313 -9.46 -9.69 1.10
N SER A 314 -10.06 -9.60 2.29
CA SER A 314 -11.16 -8.67 2.60
C SER A 314 -10.83 -7.21 2.29
N SER A 315 -9.54 -6.85 2.28
CA SER A 315 -9.06 -5.54 1.82
C SER A 315 -7.57 -5.56 1.45
N PRO A 316 -7.08 -4.62 0.62
CA PRO A 316 -5.64 -4.42 0.41
C PRO A 316 -4.86 -4.21 1.72
N ARG A 317 -5.48 -3.58 2.73
CA ARG A 317 -4.89 -3.40 4.06
C ARG A 317 -4.66 -4.75 4.73
N GLU A 318 -5.64 -5.64 4.71
CA GLU A 318 -5.51 -6.96 5.33
C GLU A 318 -4.35 -7.75 4.71
N PHE A 319 -4.22 -7.73 3.38
CA PHE A 319 -3.13 -8.43 2.72
C PHE A 319 -1.76 -7.76 2.96
N TRP A 320 -1.60 -6.49 2.59
CA TRP A 320 -0.32 -5.77 2.63
C TRP A 320 0.13 -5.38 4.05
N SER A 321 -0.75 -5.50 5.04
CA SER A 321 -0.41 -5.37 6.45
C SER A 321 -0.35 -6.74 7.11
N ILE A 322 -1.48 -7.39 7.37
CA ILE A 322 -1.55 -8.54 8.27
C ILE A 322 -0.89 -9.76 7.64
N ARG A 323 -1.38 -10.21 6.47
CA ARG A 323 -0.89 -11.45 5.85
C ARG A 323 0.56 -11.33 5.37
N TRP A 324 0.93 -10.16 4.84
CA TRP A 324 2.30 -9.86 4.42
C TRP A 324 3.31 -9.93 5.57
N HIS A 325 2.98 -9.29 6.70
CA HIS A 325 3.86 -9.34 7.88
C HIS A 325 3.86 -10.74 8.51
N LEU A 326 2.76 -11.51 8.44
CA LEU A 326 2.76 -12.92 8.84
C LEU A 326 3.61 -13.82 7.92
N LEU A 327 3.66 -13.51 6.61
CA LEU A 327 4.46 -14.27 5.64
C LEU A 327 5.96 -14.05 5.86
N LEU A 328 6.35 -12.82 6.18
CA LEU A 328 7.74 -12.40 6.31
C LEU A 328 8.15 -12.09 7.76
N ASN A 329 7.38 -12.55 8.77
CA ASN A 329 7.51 -12.11 10.16
C ASN A 329 8.93 -12.20 10.67
N GLU A 330 9.53 -13.39 10.60
CA GLU A 330 10.89 -13.61 11.07
C GLU A 330 11.92 -12.78 10.29
N SER A 331 11.72 -12.61 8.98
CA SER A 331 12.63 -11.80 8.16
C SER A 331 12.53 -10.32 8.54
N LEU A 332 11.33 -9.76 8.69
CA LEU A 332 11.13 -8.37 9.08
C LEU A 332 11.57 -8.12 10.52
N LYS A 333 11.30 -9.06 11.43
CA LYS A 333 11.74 -9.01 12.83
C LYS A 333 13.26 -9.02 12.95
N GLU A 334 13.91 -9.98 12.31
CA GLU A 334 15.35 -10.17 12.44
C GLU A 334 16.15 -9.15 11.61
N LEU A 335 15.72 -8.80 10.41
CA LEU A 335 16.47 -7.89 9.54
C LEU A 335 16.10 -6.41 9.77
N GLY A 336 14.90 -6.12 10.27
CA GLY A 336 14.38 -4.76 10.45
C GLY A 336 14.18 -4.39 11.92
N TYR A 337 13.28 -5.09 12.62
CA TYR A 337 12.86 -4.71 13.96
C TYR A 337 14.00 -4.74 14.98
N LEU A 338 14.61 -5.91 15.19
CA LEU A 338 15.59 -6.11 16.26
C LEU A 338 16.85 -5.24 16.09
N PRO A 339 17.46 -5.13 14.89
CA PRO A 339 18.63 -4.28 14.72
C PRO A 339 18.37 -2.83 15.09
N ILE A 340 17.24 -2.27 14.64
CA ILE A 340 16.90 -0.87 14.92
C ILE A 340 16.42 -0.69 16.36
N ASN A 341 15.63 -1.61 16.90
CA ASN A 341 15.19 -1.56 18.30
C ASN A 341 16.39 -1.58 19.26
N ASN A 342 17.34 -2.50 19.05
CA ASN A 342 18.54 -2.63 19.89
C ASN A 342 19.47 -1.42 19.79
N LEU A 343 19.56 -0.81 18.61
CA LEU A 343 20.35 0.41 18.42
C LEU A 343 19.75 1.60 19.19
N PHE A 344 18.42 1.68 19.28
CA PHE A 344 17.73 2.79 19.94
C PHE A 344 17.43 2.54 21.42
N SER A 345 17.41 1.29 21.88
CA SER A 345 17.17 0.94 23.29
C SER A 345 18.33 1.35 24.20
N THR A 346 19.53 1.53 23.66
CA THR A 346 20.70 2.04 24.40
C THR A 346 20.67 3.57 24.57
N ILE A 347 19.88 4.29 23.75
CA ILE A 347 19.88 5.76 23.69
C ILE A 347 18.55 6.36 24.16
N PHE A 348 17.42 5.67 23.94
CA PHE A 348 16.07 6.20 24.16
C PHE A 348 15.20 5.26 25.01
N SER A 349 14.04 5.77 25.44
CA SER A 349 13.06 4.97 26.18
C SER A 349 12.59 3.75 25.39
N LYS A 350 12.21 2.69 26.10
CA LYS A 350 11.67 1.44 25.51
C LYS A 350 10.52 1.69 24.53
N LYS A 351 9.66 2.68 24.80
CA LYS A 351 8.56 3.06 23.91
C LYS A 351 9.07 3.60 22.57
N ILE A 352 10.07 4.48 22.59
CA ILE A 352 10.68 5.04 21.39
C ILE A 352 11.44 3.95 20.62
N ALA A 353 12.23 3.12 21.32
CA ALA A 353 12.94 2.01 20.69
C ALA A 353 11.99 1.03 19.98
N ASN A 354 10.82 0.73 20.57
CA ASN A 354 9.79 -0.10 19.94
C ASN A 354 9.23 0.53 18.66
N ILE A 355 8.92 1.84 18.70
CA ILE A 355 8.46 2.58 17.51
C ILE A 355 9.53 2.53 16.41
N MET A 356 10.79 2.77 16.77
CA MET A 356 11.91 2.74 15.82
C MET A 356 12.13 1.33 15.25
N GLY A 357 11.98 0.28 16.06
CA GLY A 357 12.00 -1.11 15.58
C GLY A 357 10.91 -1.35 14.54
N VAL A 358 9.68 -0.92 14.80
CA VAL A 358 8.58 -1.03 13.81
C VAL A 358 8.93 -0.28 12.52
N LEU A 359 9.49 0.92 12.60
CA LEU A 359 9.96 1.67 11.43
C LEU A 359 11.09 0.94 10.69
N GLY A 360 11.97 0.22 11.40
CA GLY A 360 12.98 -0.66 10.81
C GLY A 360 12.36 -1.77 9.95
N SER A 361 11.34 -2.46 10.47
CA SER A 361 10.58 -3.45 9.70
C SER A 361 9.89 -2.84 8.48
N PHE A 362 9.30 -1.66 8.61
CA PHE A 362 8.73 -0.92 7.47
C PHE A 362 9.78 -0.55 6.44
N GLY A 363 11.00 -0.18 6.86
CA GLY A 363 12.13 0.10 5.98
C GLY A 363 12.51 -1.10 5.11
N ILE A 364 12.71 -2.27 5.74
CA ILE A 364 13.00 -3.53 5.02
C ILE A 364 11.85 -3.89 4.08
N SER A 365 10.60 -3.80 4.54
CA SER A 365 9.42 -4.03 3.69
C SER A 365 9.37 -3.08 2.49
N GLY A 366 9.70 -1.80 2.68
CA GLY A 366 9.77 -0.80 1.61
C GLY A 366 10.82 -1.13 0.56
N LEU A 367 12.02 -1.55 0.98
CA LEU A 367 13.10 -1.97 0.06
C LEU A 367 12.69 -3.18 -0.78
N ILE A 368 11.95 -4.13 -0.18
CA ILE A 368 11.42 -5.30 -0.89
C ILE A 368 10.45 -4.88 -1.99
N HIS A 369 9.50 -4.00 -1.67
CA HIS A 369 8.55 -3.48 -2.67
C HIS A 369 9.27 -2.70 -3.77
N GLU A 370 10.28 -1.91 -3.42
CA GLU A 370 11.08 -1.13 -4.35
C GLU A 370 11.88 -2.03 -5.30
N TYR A 371 12.55 -3.06 -4.78
CA TYR A 371 13.20 -4.08 -5.59
C TYR A 371 12.23 -4.72 -6.60
N TYR A 372 11.04 -5.09 -6.14
CA TYR A 372 10.02 -5.72 -6.97
C TYR A 372 9.50 -4.77 -8.06
N LEU A 373 9.25 -3.50 -7.72
CA LEU A 373 8.83 -2.45 -8.65
C LEU A 373 9.93 -2.16 -9.69
N ILE A 374 11.15 -1.87 -9.24
CA ILE A 374 12.29 -1.52 -10.09
C ILE A 374 12.57 -2.59 -11.14
N THR A 375 12.35 -3.85 -10.78
CA THR A 375 12.67 -4.97 -11.66
C THR A 375 11.53 -5.37 -12.57
N ASN A 376 10.26 -5.19 -12.16
CA ASN A 376 9.10 -5.52 -12.99
C ASN A 376 8.61 -4.37 -13.86
N PHE A 377 8.69 -3.11 -13.41
CA PHE A 377 7.91 -2.02 -14.04
C PHE A 377 8.42 -1.61 -15.43
N ASN A 378 9.71 -1.75 -15.74
CA ASN A 378 10.23 -1.44 -17.08
C ASN A 378 9.75 -2.43 -18.15
N ILE A 379 9.58 -3.70 -17.79
CA ILE A 379 9.10 -4.78 -18.67
C ILE A 379 7.78 -4.40 -19.36
N TRP A 380 6.91 -3.74 -18.61
CA TRP A 380 5.56 -3.40 -19.05
C TRP A 380 5.49 -2.09 -19.84
N THR A 381 6.52 -1.24 -19.77
CA THR A 381 6.53 0.08 -20.42
C THR A 381 7.38 0.14 -21.70
N GLU A 382 8.31 -0.80 -21.91
CA GLU A 382 9.23 -0.79 -23.07
C GLU A 382 8.73 -1.60 -24.28
N HIS A 383 7.69 -2.42 -24.14
CA HIS A 383 7.18 -3.28 -25.22
C HIS A 383 6.63 -2.53 -26.46
N LYS A 384 6.63 -1.19 -26.47
CA LYS A 384 6.19 -0.34 -27.61
C LYS A 384 7.02 0.95 -27.82
N ARG A 385 8.35 0.94 -27.62
CA ARG A 385 9.15 2.08 -28.16
C ARG A 385 9.34 1.92 -29.68
N ASN A 386 8.37 2.42 -30.45
CA ASN A 386 8.53 2.66 -31.88
C ASN A 386 9.57 3.79 -32.08
N PRO A 387 10.64 3.62 -32.90
CA PRO A 387 11.70 4.61 -33.09
C PRO A 387 11.23 6.01 -33.52
N ASP A 388 10.06 6.12 -34.17
CA ASP A 388 9.50 7.42 -34.61
C ASP A 388 9.17 8.37 -33.44
N HIS A 389 8.88 7.82 -32.26
CA HIS A 389 8.56 8.63 -31.08
C HIS A 389 9.79 9.32 -30.45
N GLU A 390 11.00 8.84 -30.74
CA GLU A 390 12.23 9.47 -30.23
C GLU A 390 12.54 10.77 -30.97
N ASN A 391 12.20 10.86 -32.26
CA ASN A 391 12.29 12.07 -33.06
C ASN A 391 11.25 13.13 -32.63
N ILE A 392 10.03 12.72 -32.27
CA ILE A 392 9.00 13.61 -31.71
C ILE A 392 9.42 14.12 -30.32
N ARG A 393 10.08 13.28 -29.49
CA ARG A 393 10.62 13.70 -28.18
C ARG A 393 11.78 14.70 -28.32
N LYS A 394 12.64 14.55 -29.33
CA LYS A 394 13.70 15.51 -29.65
C LYS A 394 13.11 16.86 -30.11
N SER A 395 12.02 16.85 -30.88
CA SER A 395 11.32 18.09 -31.28
C SER A 395 10.62 18.78 -30.11
N HIS A 396 9.95 18.02 -29.22
CA HIS A 396 9.31 18.57 -28.02
C HIS A 396 10.31 19.09 -26.98
N ARG A 397 11.50 18.48 -26.84
CA ARG A 397 12.59 19.03 -26.01
C ARG A 397 13.12 20.35 -26.54
N LYS A 398 13.20 20.53 -27.87
CA LYS A 398 13.55 21.81 -28.51
C LYS A 398 12.47 22.88 -28.26
N ASN A 399 11.19 22.53 -28.42
CA ASN A 399 10.07 23.46 -28.18
C ASN A 399 9.92 23.86 -26.70
N ASN A 400 10.21 22.96 -25.76
CA ASN A 400 10.19 23.29 -24.33
C ASN A 400 11.39 24.14 -23.87
N LYS A 401 12.55 24.05 -24.54
CA LYS A 401 13.66 24.99 -24.32
C LYS A 401 13.28 26.41 -24.76
N ASN A 402 12.62 26.56 -25.91
CA ASN A 402 12.14 27.86 -26.41
C ASN A 402 11.01 28.46 -25.57
N ARG A 403 10.16 27.63 -24.93
CA ARG A 403 9.13 28.11 -23.99
C ARG A 403 9.73 28.58 -22.66
N LYS A 404 10.82 27.98 -22.18
CA LYS A 404 11.49 28.41 -20.94
C LYS A 404 12.18 29.77 -21.10
N THR A 405 12.84 30.02 -22.23
CA THR A 405 13.45 31.33 -22.53
C THR A 405 12.41 32.45 -22.65
N ASN A 406 11.22 32.17 -23.21
CA ASN A 406 10.12 33.15 -23.27
C ASN A 406 9.38 33.37 -21.93
N GLN A 407 9.44 32.42 -21.00
CA GLN A 407 8.87 32.61 -19.65
C GLN A 407 9.82 33.39 -18.72
N GLU A 408 11.13 33.34 -18.95
CA GLU A 408 12.12 34.11 -18.20
C GLU A 408 12.12 35.60 -18.60
N SER A 409 11.83 35.95 -19.85
CA SER A 409 11.64 37.34 -20.28
C SER A 409 10.39 37.97 -19.65
N HIS A 410 9.26 37.25 -19.61
CA HIS A 410 8.02 37.74 -18.98
C HIS A 410 8.08 37.85 -17.45
N LYS A 411 8.94 37.06 -16.78
CA LYS A 411 9.16 37.19 -15.31
C LYS A 411 9.95 38.45 -14.95
N LYS A 412 10.89 38.89 -15.80
CA LYS A 412 11.65 40.14 -15.57
C LYS A 412 10.75 41.39 -15.67
N ASP A 413 9.75 41.38 -16.54
CA ASP A 413 8.79 42.49 -16.66
C ASP A 413 7.77 42.56 -15.51
N ARG A 414 7.38 41.41 -14.92
CA ARG A 414 6.49 41.40 -13.75
C ARG A 414 7.15 41.94 -12.48
N HIS A 415 8.44 41.64 -12.26
CA HIS A 415 9.16 42.14 -11.10
C HIS A 415 9.40 43.66 -11.13
N LYS A 416 9.40 44.29 -12.31
CA LYS A 416 9.45 45.76 -12.44
C LYS A 416 8.13 46.44 -12.08
N LYS A 417 6.98 45.79 -12.29
CA LYS A 417 5.65 46.33 -11.92
C LYS A 417 5.31 46.15 -10.42
N GLU A 418 5.84 45.13 -9.76
CA GLU A 418 5.56 44.86 -8.33
C GLU A 418 6.31 45.78 -7.35
N LYS A 419 7.40 46.43 -7.78
CA LYS A 419 8.13 47.41 -6.96
C LYS A 419 7.47 48.79 -6.89
N ALA A 420 6.43 49.05 -7.69
CA ALA A 420 5.75 50.36 -7.74
C ALA A 420 4.49 50.46 -6.86
N LEU A 421 4.16 49.43 -6.07
CA LEU A 421 2.88 49.36 -5.33
C LEU A 421 3.04 48.88 -3.88
N LYS A 422 3.97 49.46 -3.11
CA LYS A 422 4.02 49.26 -1.65
C LYS A 422 4.49 50.53 -0.94
N THR A 423 3.54 51.41 -0.64
CA THR A 423 3.60 52.35 0.49
C THR A 423 2.17 52.76 0.79
N GLU A 424 1.64 52.31 1.93
CA GLU A 424 0.77 53.08 2.82
C GLU A 424 0.40 52.24 4.05
N ASN A 425 0.88 52.67 5.22
CA ASN A 425 0.46 52.23 6.55
C ASN A 425 -0.73 53.08 7.00
N ILE A 426 -1.86 52.50 7.41
CA ILE A 426 -2.79 53.15 8.36
C ILE A 426 -3.59 52.08 9.19
N PRO A 427 -4.34 52.43 10.27
CA PRO A 427 -4.12 51.93 11.63
C PRO A 427 -5.26 51.02 12.15
N ILE A 428 -5.09 50.50 13.37
CA ILE A 428 -6.10 49.77 14.16
C ILE A 428 -7.02 50.78 14.88
N VAL A 429 -8.36 50.63 14.78
CA VAL A 429 -9.38 50.67 15.88
C VAL A 429 -10.74 50.18 15.31
N PRO A 430 -11.51 49.34 16.04
CA PRO A 430 -12.69 48.63 15.53
C PRO A 430 -14.02 49.33 15.88
N ARG A 431 -15.07 49.09 15.08
CA ARG A 431 -16.50 49.19 15.48
C ARG A 431 -17.40 48.53 14.41
N ASN A 432 -17.99 47.40 14.79
CA ASN A 432 -19.07 46.61 14.15
C ASN A 432 -19.02 46.37 12.63
N PRO A 433 -18.89 45.10 12.21
CA PRO A 433 -19.37 44.72 10.88
C PRO A 433 -20.29 43.49 10.87
N ILE A 434 -21.42 43.65 10.18
CA ILE A 434 -22.00 42.59 9.35
C ILE A 434 -21.14 42.56 8.08
N LEU A 435 -20.43 41.46 7.84
CA LEU A 435 -19.58 41.30 6.66
C LEU A 435 -20.42 40.76 5.49
N CYS A 436 -20.88 41.67 4.62
CA CYS A 436 -21.24 41.34 3.25
C CYS A 436 -20.17 41.94 2.31
N TYR A 437 -19.68 41.12 1.39
CA TYR A 437 -18.45 41.21 0.58
C TYR A 437 -18.00 42.58 -0.01
N PRO A 438 -16.70 42.73 -0.37
CA PRO A 438 -16.09 43.99 -0.73
C PRO A 438 -16.35 44.46 -2.17
N LYS A 439 -16.39 45.79 -2.34
CA LYS A 439 -16.16 46.50 -3.61
C LYS A 439 -14.66 46.75 -3.75
N LYS A 440 -14.11 46.73 -4.98
CA LYS A 440 -12.84 47.46 -5.29
C LYS A 440 -13.01 48.89 -4.76
N ASN A 441 -12.21 49.30 -3.76
CA ASN A 441 -12.15 50.62 -3.08
C ASN A 441 -12.57 50.68 -1.58
N ASN A 442 -12.30 49.65 -0.76
CA ASN A 442 -12.20 49.74 0.72
C ASN A 442 -13.30 50.54 1.46
N LYS A 443 -14.60 50.22 1.26
CA LYS A 443 -15.70 50.62 2.16
C LYS A 443 -16.58 49.40 2.48
N TYR A 444 -16.71 49.04 3.75
CA TYR A 444 -17.58 47.97 4.26
C TYR A 444 -19.03 48.47 4.40
N ILE A 445 -20.03 47.64 4.08
CA ILE A 445 -21.47 47.96 4.21
C ILE A 445 -22.10 46.99 5.21
N THR A 446 -22.81 47.50 6.21
CA THR A 446 -23.56 46.70 7.20
C THR A 446 -25.05 46.78 6.93
N ASP A 447 -25.72 45.65 6.69
CA ASP A 447 -27.19 45.57 6.58
C ASP A 447 -27.73 44.49 7.54
N LYS A 448 -28.74 44.81 8.37
CA LYS A 448 -29.21 43.92 9.46
C LYS A 448 -30.09 42.80 8.90
N ALA A 449 -29.64 41.55 9.00
CA ALA A 449 -30.44 40.37 8.64
C ALA A 449 -31.47 40.02 9.73
N LYS A 450 -32.70 39.68 9.34
CA LYS A 450 -33.76 39.21 10.25
C LYS A 450 -33.93 37.69 10.21
N PHE A 451 -33.66 37.03 11.34
CA PHE A 451 -33.82 35.58 11.52
C PHE A 451 -34.92 35.26 12.53
N THR A 452 -35.64 34.17 12.30
CA THR A 452 -36.55 33.54 13.27
C THR A 452 -36.00 32.15 13.60
N MET A 453 -35.64 31.89 14.86
CA MET A 453 -35.09 30.59 15.28
C MET A 453 -36.18 29.52 15.36
N SER A 454 -35.91 28.30 14.90
CA SER A 454 -36.80 27.15 15.04
C SER A 454 -36.21 26.12 16.02
N ALA A 455 -37.00 25.73 17.03
CA ALA A 455 -36.63 24.76 18.06
C ALA A 455 -36.92 23.32 17.60
N HIS A 456 -35.88 22.53 17.29
CA HIS A 456 -36.01 21.09 17.12
C HIS A 456 -34.78 20.32 17.63
N GLY A 457 -34.91 19.70 18.81
CA GLY A 457 -34.07 18.60 19.29
C GLY A 457 -33.01 18.96 20.35
N THR A 458 -33.01 18.22 21.47
CA THR A 458 -32.20 18.45 22.68
C THR A 458 -30.78 17.85 22.63
N CYS A 459 -29.78 18.62 23.06
CA CYS A 459 -28.43 18.13 23.38
C CYS A 459 -28.36 17.74 24.86
N LYS A 460 -27.77 16.59 25.20
CA LYS A 460 -27.75 16.08 26.58
C LYS A 460 -26.56 16.53 27.45
N GLU A 461 -25.71 17.44 26.99
CA GLU A 461 -24.52 17.89 27.77
C GLU A 461 -24.49 19.40 28.06
N CYS A 462 -25.41 20.17 27.52
CA CYS A 462 -25.61 21.56 27.86
C CYS A 462 -27.13 21.78 27.84
N ASN A 463 -27.73 22.40 28.87
CA ASN A 463 -29.18 22.67 28.95
C ASN A 463 -29.67 23.70 27.91
N GLN A 464 -29.26 23.57 26.64
CA GLN A 464 -29.74 24.33 25.49
C GLN A 464 -29.74 23.44 24.22
N GLU A 465 -30.82 23.53 23.46
CA GLU A 465 -31.19 22.71 22.28
C GLU A 465 -30.21 22.90 21.11
N ASN A 466 -29.25 21.97 20.88
CA ASN A 466 -28.14 22.18 19.92
C ASN A 466 -27.47 20.88 19.41
N THR A 467 -26.86 20.94 18.22
CA THR A 467 -25.88 19.92 17.78
C THR A 467 -24.45 20.41 18.05
N CYS A 468 -23.70 19.66 18.86
CA CYS A 468 -22.30 19.95 19.19
C CYS A 468 -21.37 19.26 18.19
N GLY A 469 -20.75 20.02 17.29
CA GLY A 469 -19.61 19.56 16.50
C GLY A 469 -18.30 19.77 17.26
N GLY A 470 -17.22 19.11 16.83
CA GLY A 470 -15.88 19.25 17.44
C GLY A 470 -15.30 20.67 17.46
N PHE A 471 -15.90 21.62 16.71
CA PHE A 471 -15.42 22.99 16.56
C PHE A 471 -16.49 24.07 16.84
N GLY A 472 -17.74 23.72 17.18
CA GLY A 472 -18.78 24.74 17.34
C GLY A 472 -20.20 24.21 17.52
N ILE A 473 -21.14 25.13 17.74
CA ILE A 473 -22.57 24.88 17.88
C ILE A 473 -23.27 25.28 16.58
N VAL A 474 -24.14 24.41 16.05
CA VAL A 474 -24.94 24.70 14.85
C VAL A 474 -26.43 24.82 15.21
N PHE A 475 -27.05 25.93 14.81
CA PHE A 475 -28.46 26.21 14.98
C PHE A 475 -29.20 26.23 13.62
N SER A 476 -30.50 25.90 13.60
CA SER A 476 -31.37 26.13 12.44
C SER A 476 -32.15 27.44 12.58
N ALA A 477 -32.25 28.22 11.51
CA ALA A 477 -33.02 29.46 11.50
C ALA A 477 -33.77 29.66 10.18
N ASN A 478 -34.90 30.36 10.23
CA ASN A 478 -35.57 30.88 9.05
C ASN A 478 -35.07 32.31 8.79
N TRP A 479 -34.52 32.56 7.60
CA TRP A 479 -34.08 33.87 7.14
C TRP A 479 -35.16 34.54 6.30
N THR A 480 -35.87 35.48 6.94
CA THR A 480 -37.03 36.15 6.35
C THR A 480 -36.68 37.01 5.12
N ASP A 481 -35.58 37.77 5.18
CA ASP A 481 -35.17 38.68 4.11
C ASP A 481 -34.48 37.96 2.92
N GLY A 482 -33.92 36.77 3.16
CA GLY A 482 -33.11 36.03 2.20
C GLY A 482 -31.70 36.62 1.95
N TYR A 483 -30.90 35.91 1.16
CA TYR A 483 -29.51 36.27 0.88
C TYR A 483 -29.39 37.36 -0.19
N ILE A 484 -28.32 38.17 -0.10
CA ILE A 484 -28.02 39.23 -1.05
C ILE A 484 -27.54 38.60 -2.37
N SER A 485 -28.24 38.88 -3.48
CA SER A 485 -27.93 38.32 -4.79
C SER A 485 -27.19 39.29 -5.71
N LYS A 486 -27.60 40.57 -5.77
CA LYS A 486 -26.97 41.59 -6.61
C LYS A 486 -27.31 43.01 -6.17
N TRP A 487 -26.42 43.95 -6.45
CA TRP A 487 -26.68 45.38 -6.28
C TRP A 487 -27.50 45.94 -7.45
N ASN A 488 -28.61 46.63 -7.16
CA ASN A 488 -29.34 47.39 -8.17
C ASN A 488 -28.83 48.84 -8.22
N LYS A 489 -27.99 49.16 -9.22
CA LYS A 489 -27.39 50.49 -9.38
C LYS A 489 -28.42 51.62 -9.52
N LYS A 490 -29.58 51.35 -10.14
CA LYS A 490 -30.61 52.38 -10.41
C LYS A 490 -31.41 52.75 -9.16
N GLY A 491 -31.72 51.78 -8.32
CA GLY A 491 -32.53 51.98 -7.12
C GLY A 491 -31.72 52.11 -5.83
N GLN A 492 -30.39 51.98 -5.88
CA GLN A 492 -29.50 51.93 -4.71
C GLN A 492 -29.97 50.92 -3.63
N ILE A 493 -30.56 49.80 -4.06
CA ILE A 493 -31.08 48.74 -3.19
C ILE A 493 -30.42 47.39 -3.52
N TRP A 494 -30.18 46.58 -2.50
CA TRP A 494 -29.74 45.20 -2.65
C TRP A 494 -30.91 44.31 -3.05
N LYS A 495 -30.78 43.59 -4.17
CA LYS A 495 -31.75 42.56 -4.54
C LYS A 495 -31.45 41.30 -3.74
N ARG A 496 -32.44 40.85 -2.98
CA ARG A 496 -32.38 39.62 -2.18
C ARG A 496 -33.11 38.48 -2.89
N LYS A 497 -32.67 37.25 -2.64
CA LYS A 497 -33.29 36.01 -3.13
C LYS A 497 -33.43 35.02 -1.97
N GLY A 498 -34.38 34.11 -2.08
CA GLY A 498 -34.61 33.10 -1.05
C GLY A 498 -35.24 33.68 0.21
N GLN A 499 -36.27 34.53 0.05
CA GLN A 499 -37.10 34.96 1.18
C GLN A 499 -37.70 33.73 1.88
N GLN A 500 -37.79 33.78 3.21
CA GLN A 500 -38.30 32.69 4.04
C GLN A 500 -37.51 31.36 3.89
N MET A 501 -36.18 31.44 3.72
CA MET A 501 -35.34 30.26 3.56
C MET A 501 -34.81 29.73 4.88
N ASN A 502 -34.74 28.40 5.02
CA ASN A 502 -34.03 27.76 6.13
C ASN A 502 -32.52 27.82 5.92
N VAL A 503 -31.80 28.23 6.97
CA VAL A 503 -30.34 28.31 7.02
C VAL A 503 -29.80 27.63 8.28
N ALA A 504 -28.54 27.21 8.21
CA ALA A 504 -27.77 26.77 9.36
C ALA A 504 -26.87 27.92 9.84
N LEU A 505 -26.92 28.23 11.14
CA LEU A 505 -26.05 29.20 11.81
C LEU A 505 -24.98 28.43 12.60
N LYS A 506 -23.73 28.48 12.15
CA LYS A 506 -22.60 27.81 12.83
C LYS A 506 -21.82 28.83 13.65
N SER A 507 -21.85 28.68 14.97
CA SER A 507 -21.05 29.44 15.94
C SER A 507 -19.80 28.67 16.32
N LEU A 508 -18.62 29.30 16.31
CA LEU A 508 -17.41 28.73 16.91
C LEU A 508 -17.32 29.18 18.38
N LYS A 509 -16.86 28.29 19.28
CA LYS A 509 -16.71 28.60 20.71
C LYS A 509 -15.76 29.80 20.90
N ASN A 510 -16.11 30.73 21.80
CA ASN A 510 -15.33 31.95 22.11
C ASN A 510 -15.07 32.90 20.92
N SER A 511 -16.01 33.00 19.98
CA SER A 511 -15.87 33.88 18.81
C SER A 511 -16.17 35.36 19.10
N GLU A 512 -16.49 35.74 20.34
CA GLU A 512 -16.53 37.14 20.79
C GLU A 512 -15.28 37.92 20.38
N ASN A 513 -14.11 37.25 20.44
CA ASN A 513 -12.89 37.69 19.80
C ASN A 513 -12.72 36.91 18.50
N VAL A 514 -12.71 37.60 17.36
CA VAL A 514 -12.53 36.98 16.04
C VAL A 514 -11.23 36.16 16.03
N THR A 515 -11.35 34.83 16.07
CA THR A 515 -10.19 33.93 16.07
C THR A 515 -9.60 33.82 14.67
N GLN A 516 -8.28 33.59 14.57
CA GLN A 516 -7.63 33.34 13.28
C GLN A 516 -8.23 32.13 12.56
N GLU A 517 -8.69 31.13 13.30
CA GLU A 517 -9.35 29.94 12.78
C GLU A 517 -10.68 30.29 12.08
N PHE A 518 -11.49 31.15 12.67
CA PHE A 518 -12.75 31.62 12.08
C PHE A 518 -12.51 32.38 10.77
N ILE A 519 -11.56 33.33 10.77
CA ILE A 519 -11.20 34.09 9.55
C ILE A 519 -10.72 33.14 8.46
N LYS A 520 -9.91 32.14 8.84
CA LYS A 520 -9.39 31.15 7.90
C LYS A 520 -10.51 30.32 7.29
N GLU A 521 -11.45 29.82 8.09
CA GLU A 521 -12.59 29.03 7.60
C GLU A 521 -13.46 29.84 6.61
N ILE A 522 -13.81 31.09 6.96
CA ILE A 522 -14.56 31.99 6.04
C ILE A 522 -13.79 32.22 4.74
N THR A 523 -12.49 32.48 4.84
CA THR A 523 -11.64 32.74 3.67
C THR A 523 -11.59 31.52 2.74
N LEU A 524 -11.59 30.31 3.31
CA LEU A 524 -11.61 29.07 2.53
C LEU A 524 -12.95 28.90 1.81
N HIS A 525 -14.08 29.10 2.48
CA HIS A 525 -15.40 29.05 1.84
C HIS A 525 -15.53 30.06 0.70
N HIS A 526 -15.02 31.28 0.87
CA HIS A 526 -15.06 32.30 -0.19
C HIS A 526 -14.21 31.94 -1.42
N LYS A 527 -13.04 31.32 -1.23
CA LYS A 527 -12.20 30.90 -2.37
C LYS A 527 -12.86 29.85 -3.27
N ILE A 528 -13.86 29.15 -2.75
CA ILE A 528 -14.54 28.03 -3.40
C ILE A 528 -15.94 28.43 -3.91
N GLU A 529 -16.26 29.73 -3.95
CA GLU A 529 -17.57 30.24 -4.40
C GLU A 529 -17.81 29.94 -5.90
N ASP A 530 -18.37 28.76 -6.16
CA ASP A 530 -18.81 28.26 -7.47
C ASP A 530 -20.16 27.54 -7.28
N VAL A 531 -21.13 27.87 -8.15
CA VAL A 531 -22.55 27.49 -7.99
C VAL A 531 -22.76 25.98 -8.16
N ASP A 532 -21.85 25.30 -8.87
CA ASP A 532 -21.92 23.87 -9.18
C ASP A 532 -20.90 23.04 -8.38
N SER A 533 -20.41 23.56 -7.26
CA SER A 533 -19.30 22.94 -6.52
C SER A 533 -19.68 21.78 -5.61
N PHE A 534 -20.96 21.44 -5.44
CA PHE A 534 -21.46 20.45 -4.46
C PHE A 534 -20.85 20.61 -3.05
N ILE A 535 -20.46 21.84 -2.70
CA ILE A 535 -19.94 22.24 -1.41
C ILE A 535 -21.00 23.10 -0.73
N VAL A 536 -21.14 22.94 0.59
CA VAL A 536 -22.16 23.69 1.35
C VAL A 536 -21.98 25.19 1.10
N ARG A 537 -23.07 25.82 0.67
CA ARG A 537 -23.05 27.23 0.31
C ARG A 537 -22.87 28.08 1.55
N PHE A 538 -21.95 29.02 1.46
CA PHE A 538 -21.72 30.06 2.46
C PHE A 538 -22.35 31.36 2.01
N TYR A 539 -23.26 31.91 2.82
CA TYR A 539 -23.99 33.15 2.51
C TYR A 539 -23.37 34.38 3.16
N GLY A 540 -22.64 34.23 4.26
CA GLY A 540 -22.02 35.34 4.97
C GLY A 540 -21.90 35.09 6.47
N VAL A 541 -21.64 36.18 7.20
CA VAL A 541 -21.43 36.16 8.65
C VAL A 541 -22.47 37.04 9.34
N THR A 542 -22.96 36.58 10.49
CA THR A 542 -23.79 37.35 11.42
C THR A 542 -23.16 37.35 12.81
N GLN A 543 -23.71 38.13 13.73
CA GLN A 543 -23.29 38.17 15.13
C GLN A 543 -24.52 38.04 16.02
N ASP A 544 -24.43 37.19 17.04
CA ASP A 544 -25.47 37.12 18.07
C ASP A 544 -25.46 38.42 18.89
N PRO A 545 -26.56 39.19 18.94
CA PRO A 545 -26.60 40.43 19.70
C PRO A 545 -26.42 40.23 21.21
N LYS A 546 -26.77 39.05 21.76
CA LYS A 546 -26.66 38.72 23.19
C LYS A 546 -25.26 38.25 23.53
N THR A 547 -24.79 37.20 22.87
CA THR A 547 -23.49 36.58 23.20
C THR A 547 -22.32 37.23 22.48
N LYS A 548 -22.54 38.14 21.52
CA LYS A 548 -21.49 38.76 20.68
C LYS A 548 -20.65 37.77 19.86
N ASN A 549 -20.98 36.48 19.87
CA ASN A 549 -20.33 35.48 19.05
C ASN A 549 -20.65 35.68 17.57
N TYR A 550 -19.62 35.55 16.73
CA TYR A 550 -19.79 35.54 15.28
C TYR A 550 -20.26 34.15 14.82
N MET A 551 -21.16 34.14 13.84
CA MET A 551 -21.76 32.93 13.28
C MET A 551 -21.73 32.96 11.75
N MET A 552 -21.41 31.82 11.15
CA MET A 552 -21.51 31.63 9.70
C MET A 552 -22.94 31.26 9.30
N ILE A 553 -23.43 31.86 8.21
CA ILE A 553 -24.71 31.54 7.61
C ILE A 553 -24.46 30.56 6.45
N LEU A 554 -24.93 29.32 6.59
CA LEU A 554 -24.74 28.22 5.66
C LEU A 554 -26.09 27.68 5.15
N ASP A 555 -26.07 26.99 4.01
CA ASP A 555 -27.23 26.23 3.56
C ASP A 555 -27.65 25.17 4.59
N TYR A 556 -28.97 25.08 4.83
CA TYR A 556 -29.53 24.11 5.76
C TYR A 556 -29.71 22.74 5.11
N ALA A 557 -29.04 21.73 5.66
CA ALA A 557 -29.15 20.34 5.23
C ALA A 557 -30.30 19.65 5.98
N ASP A 558 -31.46 19.52 5.32
CA ASP A 558 -32.69 18.97 5.88
C ASP A 558 -32.60 17.47 6.22
N HIS A 559 -31.73 16.72 5.53
CA HIS A 559 -31.41 15.34 5.89
C HIS A 559 -30.23 15.21 6.88
N GLY A 560 -29.61 16.34 7.26
CA GLY A 560 -28.44 16.37 8.14
C GLY A 560 -27.20 15.79 7.49
N SER A 561 -26.36 15.10 8.26
CA SER A 561 -25.16 14.44 7.72
C SER A 561 -25.51 13.20 6.90
N LEU A 562 -24.66 12.86 5.93
CA LEU A 562 -24.76 11.64 5.14
C LEU A 562 -24.83 10.40 6.02
N ARG A 563 -24.09 10.38 7.13
CA ARG A 563 -24.18 9.31 8.14
C ARG A 563 -25.60 9.14 8.68
N LYS A 564 -26.26 10.25 9.08
CA LYS A 564 -27.64 10.22 9.57
C LYS A 564 -28.60 9.78 8.47
N HIS A 565 -28.45 10.35 7.27
CA HIS A 565 -29.28 10.00 6.11
C HIS A 565 -29.19 8.51 5.76
N LEU A 566 -27.99 7.95 5.69
CA LEU A 566 -27.76 6.53 5.41
C LEU A 566 -28.36 5.66 6.53
N ASN A 567 -28.11 5.97 7.80
CA ASN A 567 -28.64 5.18 8.91
C ASN A 567 -30.18 5.08 8.90
N THR A 568 -30.88 6.13 8.45
CA THR A 568 -32.34 6.15 8.41
C THR A 568 -32.91 5.61 7.10
N ASN A 569 -32.25 5.83 5.96
CA ASN A 569 -32.83 5.59 4.63
C ASN A 569 -32.06 4.57 3.77
N TYR A 570 -31.05 3.87 4.30
CA TYR A 570 -30.21 2.96 3.50
C TYR A 570 -30.99 1.98 2.62
N ASN A 571 -32.06 1.37 3.17
CA ASN A 571 -32.90 0.39 2.47
C ASN A 571 -33.82 1.02 1.41
N LYS A 572 -34.00 2.34 1.42
CA LYS A 572 -34.84 3.09 0.46
C LYS A 572 -34.02 3.63 -0.72
N LEU A 573 -32.69 3.72 -0.58
CA LEU A 573 -31.79 4.21 -1.62
C LEU A 573 -31.49 3.10 -2.63
N ASN A 574 -31.87 3.33 -3.89
CA ASN A 574 -31.48 2.45 -4.99
C ASN A 574 -30.01 2.69 -5.39
N TRP A 575 -29.50 1.89 -6.33
CA TRP A 575 -28.10 2.00 -6.77
C TRP A 575 -27.82 3.30 -7.52
N ASP A 576 -28.79 3.84 -8.25
CA ASP A 576 -28.62 5.10 -8.99
C ASP A 576 -28.47 6.29 -8.06
N ASP A 577 -29.22 6.32 -6.95
CA ASP A 577 -29.08 7.34 -5.90
C ASP A 577 -27.69 7.28 -5.26
N LYS A 578 -27.22 6.06 -4.95
CA LYS A 578 -25.87 5.85 -4.37
C LYS A 578 -24.76 6.30 -5.30
N LEU A 579 -24.86 5.97 -6.59
CA LEU A 579 -23.88 6.38 -7.60
C LEU A 579 -23.89 7.90 -7.79
N ARG A 580 -25.07 8.53 -7.75
CA ARG A 580 -25.22 9.99 -7.86
C ARG A 580 -24.60 10.71 -6.67
N ASP A 581 -24.81 10.21 -5.46
CA ASP A 581 -24.19 10.78 -4.25
C ASP A 581 -22.66 10.67 -4.30
N LEU A 582 -22.13 9.51 -4.73
CA LEU A 582 -20.69 9.33 -4.93
C LEU A 582 -20.12 10.29 -5.98
N TRP A 583 -20.82 10.47 -7.10
CA TRP A 583 -20.42 11.40 -8.15
C TRP A 583 -20.37 12.85 -7.63
N ARG A 584 -21.39 13.30 -6.88
CA ARG A 584 -21.41 14.65 -6.28
C ARG A 584 -20.27 14.87 -5.29
N ILE A 585 -19.99 13.88 -4.44
CA ILE A 585 -18.85 13.94 -3.51
C ILE A 585 -17.54 14.06 -4.27
N ALA A 586 -17.35 13.28 -5.35
CA ALA A 586 -16.15 13.34 -6.18
C ALA A 586 -15.96 14.72 -6.83
N VAL A 587 -17.02 15.29 -7.42
CA VAL A 587 -16.97 16.64 -8.02
C VAL A 587 -16.67 17.71 -6.98
N GLY A 588 -17.26 17.63 -5.77
CA GLY A 588 -16.95 18.58 -4.70
C GLY A 588 -15.48 18.53 -4.26
N ILE A 589 -14.90 17.33 -4.16
CA ILE A 589 -13.48 17.16 -3.84
C ILE A 589 -12.59 17.71 -4.97
N GLU A 590 -12.94 17.45 -6.23
CA GLU A 590 -12.23 17.98 -7.40
C GLU A 590 -12.18 19.52 -7.35
N LYS A 591 -13.31 20.17 -7.06
CA LYS A 591 -13.42 21.63 -6.95
C LYS A 591 -12.57 22.21 -5.82
N ILE A 592 -12.48 21.52 -4.68
CA ILE A 592 -11.55 21.90 -3.59
C ILE A 592 -10.10 21.83 -4.08
N HIS A 593 -9.74 20.76 -4.80
CA HIS A 593 -8.38 20.55 -5.30
C HIS A 593 -8.00 21.53 -6.41
N GLU A 594 -8.92 21.94 -7.29
CA GLU A 594 -8.70 22.97 -8.32
C GLU A 594 -8.22 24.30 -7.73
N LYS A 595 -8.64 24.62 -6.50
CA LYS A 595 -8.22 25.82 -5.76
C LYS A 595 -6.90 25.64 -4.99
N GLY A 596 -6.24 24.49 -5.13
CA GLY A 596 -5.04 24.13 -4.38
C GLY A 596 -5.28 23.88 -2.89
N LEU A 597 -6.50 23.51 -2.51
CA LEU A 597 -6.91 23.26 -1.13
C LEU A 597 -7.06 21.75 -0.88
N ILE A 598 -7.05 21.35 0.39
CA ILE A 598 -7.27 19.96 0.83
C ILE A 598 -8.27 20.02 1.99
N HIS A 599 -9.32 19.19 1.97
CA HIS A 599 -10.39 19.20 2.99
C HIS A 599 -9.90 18.81 4.41
N ARG A 600 -8.92 17.89 4.50
CA ARG A 600 -8.27 17.38 5.74
C ARG A 600 -9.15 16.61 6.74
N ASP A 601 -10.47 16.80 6.72
CA ASP A 601 -11.40 16.11 7.62
C ASP A 601 -12.66 15.56 6.90
N LEU A 602 -12.45 14.88 5.77
CA LEU A 602 -13.53 14.36 4.95
C LEU A 602 -14.02 13.01 5.50
N HIS A 603 -15.23 12.97 6.05
CA HIS A 603 -15.92 11.74 6.47
C HIS A 603 -17.44 11.89 6.37
N THR A 604 -18.18 10.79 6.49
CA THR A 604 -19.66 10.74 6.37
C THR A 604 -20.43 11.64 7.35
N GLY A 605 -19.77 12.17 8.38
CA GLY A 605 -20.36 13.11 9.33
C GLY A 605 -20.26 14.58 8.89
N ASN A 606 -19.27 14.90 8.06
CA ASN A 606 -19.02 16.24 7.52
C ASN A 606 -19.55 16.41 6.08
N ILE A 607 -20.03 15.33 5.46
CA ILE A 607 -20.79 15.38 4.21
C ILE A 607 -22.25 15.61 4.56
N LEU A 608 -22.84 16.68 4.03
CA LEU A 608 -24.23 17.06 4.27
C LEU A 608 -25.14 16.54 3.16
N SER A 609 -26.35 16.12 3.53
CA SER A 609 -27.38 15.62 2.62
C SER A 609 -28.54 16.61 2.55
N PHE A 610 -28.95 16.92 1.33
CA PHE A 610 -30.01 17.88 1.02
C PHE A 610 -31.12 17.19 0.24
N SER A 611 -32.37 17.61 0.43
CA SER A 611 -33.46 17.25 -0.48
C SER A 611 -33.17 17.72 -1.90
N TYR A 612 -33.65 16.95 -2.86
CA TYR A 612 -33.69 17.36 -4.27
C TYR A 612 -34.62 18.56 -4.38
N LYS A 613 -34.08 19.73 -4.69
CA LYS A 613 -34.82 20.96 -4.99
C LYS A 613 -34.95 21.18 -6.48
#